data_AF-A0AAY5E917-F1
#
_entry.id   AF-A0AAY5E917-F1
#
_cell.length_a   1.000
_cell.length_b   1.000
_cell.length_c   1.000
_cell.angle_alpha   90.00
_cell.angle_beta   90.00
_cell.angle_gamma   90.00
#
_symmetry.space_group_name_H-M   'P 1'
#
loop_
_entity.id
_entity.type
_entity.pdbx_description
1 polymer ?
#
loop_
_entity_poly.entity_id
_entity_poly.type
_entity_poly.pdbx_seq_one_letter_code
_entity_poly.pdbx_strand_id
1 'polypeptide(L)' 'MLLSIWSPWSGHLTAHQTVHTGERPYECTHCGKRFAGKQYLRIHTKKHHPE' A
#
# COMPACT_ATOMS: atom_id res chain seq x y z
N MET A 1 11.97 10.86 -18.77
CA MET A 1 12.49 10.94 -17.39
C MET A 1 12.58 9.52 -16.88
N LEU A 2 13.71 8.88 -17.20
CA LEU A 2 14.01 7.48 -16.94
C LEU A 2 14.48 7.30 -15.49
N LEU A 3 14.44 6.05 -15.05
CA LEU A 3 14.94 5.50 -13.78
C LEU A 3 13.91 5.52 -12.64
N SER A 4 13.31 4.35 -12.35
CA SER A 4 13.20 3.77 -11.00
C SER A 4 12.24 2.56 -10.99
N ILE A 5 12.31 1.70 -12.00
CA ILE A 5 11.92 0.30 -11.81
C ILE A 5 13.07 -0.30 -11.02
N TRP A 6 12.79 -0.74 -9.80
CA TRP A 6 13.73 -1.36 -8.85
C TRP A 6 14.51 -0.40 -7.93
N SER A 7 13.87 -0.01 -6.82
CA SER A 7 14.57 0.37 -5.59
C SER A 7 13.71 -0.03 -4.38
N PRO A 8 14.30 -0.46 -3.25
CA PRO A 8 13.56 -1.00 -2.11
C PRO A 8 12.91 0.16 -1.34
N TRP A 9 11.68 0.51 -1.73
CA TRP A 9 11.03 1.72 -1.25
C TRP A 9 10.62 1.57 0.22
N SER A 10 11.19 2.44 1.04
CA SER A 10 10.72 2.71 2.40
C SER A 10 9.20 2.89 2.40
N GLY A 11 8.50 2.28 3.36
CA GLY A 11 7.03 2.23 3.38
C GLY A 11 6.34 3.59 3.33
N HIS A 12 7.03 4.65 3.77
CA HIS A 12 6.55 6.04 3.69
C HIS A 12 6.65 6.59 2.26
N LEU A 13 7.75 6.33 1.54
CA LEU A 13 7.91 6.76 0.15
C LEU A 13 6.91 6.04 -0.77
N THR A 14 6.68 4.74 -0.53
CA THR A 14 5.66 3.98 -1.29
C THR A 14 4.28 4.58 -1.11
N ALA A 15 3.90 4.92 0.13
CA ALA A 15 2.62 5.55 0.42
C ALA A 15 2.50 6.93 -0.25
N HIS A 16 3.56 7.73 -0.19
CA HIS A 16 3.62 9.06 -0.82
C HIS A 16 3.45 8.97 -2.35
N GLN A 17 4.12 8.02 -3.00
CA GLN A 17 4.03 7.87 -4.45
C GLN A 17 2.63 7.47 -4.97
N THR A 18 1.81 6.84 -4.13
CA THR A 18 0.41 6.50 -4.50
C THR A 18 -0.44 7.75 -4.79
N VAL A 19 -0.05 8.92 -4.25
CA VAL A 19 -0.74 10.19 -4.52
C VAL A 19 -0.44 10.71 -5.93
N HIS A 20 0.76 10.45 -6.43
CA HIS A 20 1.17 10.84 -7.78
C HIS A 20 0.74 9.83 -8.85
N THR A 21 0.80 8.55 -8.53
CA THR A 21 0.59 7.45 -9.50
C THR A 21 -0.82 6.87 -9.44
N GLY A 22 -1.56 7.07 -8.33
CA GLY A 22 -2.81 6.35 -8.06
C GLY A 22 -2.63 4.87 -7.72
N GLU A 23 -1.40 4.34 -7.79
CA GLU A 23 -1.14 2.93 -7.54
C GLU A 23 -1.26 2.63 -6.06
N ARG A 24 -2.11 1.68 -5.69
CA ARG A 24 -2.23 1.17 -4.32
C ARG A 24 -1.80 -0.29 -4.31
N PRO A 25 -0.53 -0.60 -4.01
CA PRO A 25 0.01 -1.96 -4.18
C PRO A 25 -0.43 -2.94 -3.09
N TYR A 26 -0.99 -2.46 -1.96
CA TYR A 26 -1.36 -3.32 -0.85
C TYR A 26 -2.86 -3.61 -0.86
N GLU A 27 -3.24 -4.84 -1.17
CA GLU A 27 -4.64 -5.27 -1.25
C GLU A 27 -5.05 -6.12 -0.04
N CYS A 28 -6.25 -5.89 0.49
CA CYS A 28 -6.85 -6.74 1.50
C CYS A 28 -7.46 -7.99 0.84
N THR A 29 -6.99 -9.17 1.24
CA THR A 29 -7.45 -10.46 0.69
C THR A 29 -8.90 -10.80 1.04
N HIS A 30 -9.46 -10.21 2.10
CA HIS A 30 -10.83 -10.50 2.54
C HIS A 30 -11.88 -9.67 1.80
N CYS A 31 -11.57 -8.42 1.41
CA CYS A 31 -12.56 -7.50 0.83
C CYS A 31 -12.08 -6.75 -0.41
N GLY A 32 -10.87 -7.00 -0.89
CA GLY A 32 -10.30 -6.36 -2.09
C GLY A 32 -9.94 -4.87 -1.92
N LYS A 33 -10.07 -4.29 -0.73
CA LYS A 33 -9.70 -2.88 -0.50
C LYS A 33 -8.20 -2.68 -0.65
N ARG A 34 -7.81 -1.67 -1.42
CA ARG A 34 -6.41 -1.32 -1.68
C ARG A 34 -5.93 -0.15 -0.83
N PHE A 35 -4.71 -0.25 -0.33
CA PHE A 35 -4.05 0.68 0.57
C PHE A 35 -2.70 1.14 0.02
N ALA A 36 -2.31 2.35 0.41
CA ALA A 36 -1.05 2.95 -0.01
C ALA A 36 0.18 2.39 0.73
N GLY A 37 -0.02 1.73 1.88
CA GLY A 37 1.06 1.20 2.72
C GLY A 37 0.66 -0.04 3.51
N LYS A 38 1.64 -0.90 3.84
CA LYS A 38 1.46 -2.10 4.67
C LYS A 38 0.84 -1.79 6.03
N GLN A 39 1.22 -0.67 6.66
CA GLN A 39 0.71 -0.28 7.97
C GLN A 39 -0.80 -0.04 7.94
N TYR A 40 -1.31 0.64 6.91
CA TYR A 40 -2.74 0.91 6.75
C TYR A 40 -3.52 -0.38 6.50
N LEU A 41 -3.00 -1.26 5.64
CA LEU A 41 -3.59 -2.59 5.43
C LEU A 41 -3.66 -3.38 6.74
N ARG A 42 -2.57 -3.41 7.52
CA ARG A 42 -2.50 -4.13 8.80
C ARG A 42 -3.50 -3.62 9.83
N ILE A 43 -3.69 -2.31 9.94
CA ILE A 43 -4.69 -1.72 10.86
C ILE A 43 -6.09 -2.06 10.37
N HIS A 44 -6.32 -1.99 9.05
CA HIS A 44 -7.61 -2.34 8.45
C HIS A 44 -7.98 -3.81 8.71
N THR A 45 -7.06 -4.75 8.43
CA THR A 45 -7.33 -6.18 8.62
C THR A 45 -7.66 -6.48 10.07
N LYS A 46 -6.87 -5.97 11.03
CA LYS A 46 -7.13 -6.15 12.47
C LYS A 46 -8.48 -5.61 12.93
N LYS A 47 -8.97 -4.50 12.35
CA LYS A 47 -10.22 -3.87 12.79
C LYS A 47 -11.46 -4.40 12.09
N HIS A 48 -11.36 -4.70 10.80
CA HIS A 48 -12.51 -5.08 9.96
C HIS A 48 -12.60 -6.59 9.70
N HIS A 49 -11.49 -7.31 9.87
CA HIS A 49 -11.41 -8.76 9.75
C HIS A 49 -10.70 -9.34 10.98
N PRO A 50 -11.27 -9.13 12.19
CA PRO A 50 -10.83 -9.90 13.35
C PRO A 50 -11.15 -11.37 13.09
N GLU A 51 -10.17 -12.23 13.30
CA GLU A 51 -10.35 -13.68 13.29
C GLU A 51 -11.38 -14.15 14.32
#